data_AF-A0AAP3DG14-F1
#
_entry.id   AF-A0AAP3DG14-F1
#
_cell.length_a   1.000
_cell.length_b   1.000
_cell.length_c   1.000
_cell.angle_alpha   90.00
_cell.angle_beta   90.00
_cell.angle_gamma   90.00
#
_symmetry.space_group_name_H-M   'P 1'
#
loop_
_entity.id
_entity.type
_entity.pdbx_description
1 polymer ?
#
loop_
_entity_poly.entity_id
_entity_poly.type
_entity_poly.pdbx_seq_one_letter_code
_entity_poly.pdbx_strand_id
1 'polypeptide(L)' 'MNGMELVEFLRETENKMMHIHRAIDHISNEPTLKESVAVLTEVITDYQSQTDKVKSTLRHMEVNSHQGKHQNEDNSY' A
#
# COMPACT_ATOMS: atom_id res chain seq x y z
N MET A 1 0.39 10.70 11.07
CA MET A 1 0.15 10.49 9.64
C MET A 1 -1.34 10.62 9.40
N ASN A 2 -1.78 11.60 8.61
CA ASN A 2 -3.17 11.76 8.22
C ASN A 2 -3.50 10.89 6.97
N GLY A 3 -4.78 10.80 6.60
CA GLY A 3 -5.21 9.95 5.48
C GLY A 3 -4.58 10.34 4.13
N MET A 4 -4.34 11.63 3.89
CA MET A 4 -3.71 12.12 2.66
C MET A 4 -2.22 11.73 2.59
N GLU A 5 -1.48 11.94 3.69
CA GLU A 5 -0.08 11.53 3.81
C GLU A 5 0.07 10.01 3.59
N LEU A 6 -0.89 9.22 4.06
CA LEU A 6 -0.88 7.76 3.90
C LEU A 6 -1.13 7.33 2.45
N VAL A 7 -1.99 8.05 1.72
CA VAL A 7 -2.21 7.83 0.28
C VAL A 7 -0.96 8.19 -0.53
N GLU A 8 -0.30 9.30 -0.21
CA GLU A 8 0.95 9.70 -0.86
C GLU A 8 2.05 8.66 -0.61
N PHE A 9 2.19 8.20 0.64
CA PHE A 9 3.13 7.13 0.99
C PHE A 9 2.86 5.82 0.23
N LEU A 10 1.59 5.42 0.10
CA LEU A 10 1.23 4.25 -0.69
C LEU A 10 1.65 4.41 -2.16
N ARG A 11 1.34 5.56 -2.76
CA ARG A 11 1.68 5.86 -4.15
C ARG A 11 3.20 5.82 -4.38
N GLU A 12 3.98 6.41 -3.49
CA GLU A 12 5.44 6.35 -3.57
C GLU A 12 5.98 4.93 -3.43
N THR A 13 5.39 4.15 -2.51
CA THR A 13 5.79 2.76 -2.26
C THR A 13 5.49 1.89 -3.49
N GLU A 14 4.33 2.04 -4.11
CA GLU A 14 3.96 1.36 -5.35
C GLU A 14 4.88 1.73 -6.52
N ASN A 15 5.26 3.00 -6.64
CA ASN A 15 6.21 3.43 -7.65
C ASN A 15 7.59 2.77 -7.44
N LYS A 16 8.07 2.70 -6.19
CA LYS A 16 9.31 1.99 -5.86
C LYS A 16 9.23 0.49 -6.20
N MET A 17 8.13 -0.18 -5.83
CA MET A 17 7.92 -1.60 -6.18
C MET A 17 8.00 -1.83 -7.69
N MET A 18 7.40 -0.94 -8.49
CA MET A 18 7.46 -1.00 -9.95
C MET A 18 8.90 -0.90 -10.48
N HIS A 19 9.74 -0.02 -9.90
CA HIS A 19 11.15 0.05 -10.25
C HIS A 19 11.94 -1.21 -9.88
N ILE A 20 11.62 -1.85 -8.74
CA ILE A 20 12.25 -3.10 -8.34
C ILE A 20 11.85 -4.24 -9.28
N HIS A 21 10.57 -4.33 -9.68
CA HIS A 21 10.14 -5.29 -10.71
C HIS A 21 10.96 -5.15 -11.99
N ARG A 22 11.13 -3.92 -12.50
CA ARG A 22 11.95 -3.66 -13.70
C ARG A 22 13.42 -4.06 -13.51
N ALA A 23 13.98 -3.84 -12.31
CA ALA A 23 15.35 -4.24 -12.00
C ALA A 23 15.49 -5.78 -12.00
N ILE A 24 14.54 -6.49 -11.39
CA ILE A 24 14.47 -7.96 -11.41
C ILE A 24 14.41 -8.46 -12.86
N ASP A 25 13.51 -7.91 -13.68
CA ASP A 25 13.36 -8.32 -15.08
C ASP A 25 14.69 -8.18 -15.83
N HIS A 26 15.41 -7.08 -15.61
CA HIS A 26 16.69 -6.80 -16.26
C HIS A 26 17.80 -7.79 -15.86
N ILE A 27 17.86 -8.19 -14.59
CA ILE A 27 18.93 -9.05 -14.07
C ILE A 27 18.55 -10.55 -14.02
N SER A 28 17.29 -10.89 -14.30
CA SER A 28 16.72 -12.24 -14.15
C SER A 28 17.44 -13.33 -14.94
N ASN A 29 18.07 -12.96 -16.06
CA ASN A 29 18.78 -13.89 -16.95
C ASN A 29 20.27 -14.02 -16.62
N GLU A 30 20.80 -13.23 -15.68
CA GLU A 30 22.21 -13.27 -15.28
C GLU A 30 22.44 -14.40 -14.26
N PRO A 31 23.14 -15.50 -14.62
CA PRO A 31 23.26 -16.67 -13.73
C PRO A 31 23.97 -16.37 -12.41
N THR A 32 24.87 -15.38 -12.41
CA THR A 32 25.59 -14.92 -11.22
C THR A 32 24.74 -14.10 -10.28
N LEU A 33 23.56 -13.62 -10.71
CA LEU A 33 22.67 -12.77 -9.93
C LEU A 33 21.41 -13.49 -9.43
N LYS A 34 21.34 -14.83 -9.57
CA LYS A 34 20.19 -15.64 -9.15
C LYS A 34 19.78 -15.41 -7.69
N GLU A 35 20.75 -15.30 -6.78
CA GLU A 35 20.47 -15.02 -5.37
C GLU A 35 19.88 -13.62 -5.18
N SER A 36 20.43 -12.61 -5.86
CA SER A 36 19.88 -11.24 -5.82
C SER A 36 18.46 -11.17 -6.37
N VAL A 37 18.16 -11.90 -7.45
CA VAL A 37 16.80 -12.03 -8.00
C VAL A 37 15.85 -12.63 -6.97
N ALA A 38 16.26 -13.71 -6.30
CA ALA A 38 15.45 -14.35 -5.27
C ALA A 38 15.14 -13.40 -4.11
N VAL A 39 16.17 -12.76 -3.55
CA VAL A 39 16.00 -11.81 -2.44
C VAL A 39 15.14 -10.60 -2.84
N LEU A 40 15.35 -10.02 -4.02
CA LEU A 40 14.52 -8.90 -4.49
C LEU A 40 13.06 -9.30 -4.71
N THR A 41 12.81 -10.55 -5.12
CA THR A 41 11.45 -11.09 -5.26
C THR A 41 10.77 -11.23 -3.89
N GLU A 42 11.49 -11.69 -2.87
CA GLU A 42 10.99 -11.71 -1.48
C GLU A 42 10.67 -10.29 -0.98
N VAL A 43 11.57 -9.32 -1.20
CA VAL A 43 11.37 -7.92 -0.81
C VAL A 43 10.09 -7.34 -1.44
N ILE A 44 9.85 -7.58 -2.73
CA ILE A 44 8.61 -7.15 -3.38
C ILE A 44 7.38 -7.80 -2.73
N THR A 45 7.45 -9.09 -2.44
CA THR A 45 6.33 -9.84 -1.83
C THR A 45 5.98 -9.25 -0.46
N ASP A 46 6.99 -8.92 0.34
CA ASP A 46 6.81 -8.27 1.64
C ASP A 46 6.20 -6.88 1.49
N TYR A 47 6.67 -6.10 0.51
CA TYR A 47 6.16 -4.75 0.26
C TYR A 47 4.71 -4.78 -0.22
N GLN A 48 4.35 -5.73 -1.08
CA GLN A 48 2.97 -5.93 -1.53
C GLN A 48 2.06 -6.24 -0.32
N SER A 49 2.46 -7.19 0.54
CA SER A 49 1.71 -7.54 1.75
C SER A 49 1.50 -6.34 2.68
N GLN A 50 2.54 -5.53 2.89
CA GLN A 50 2.46 -4.34 3.73
C GLN A 50 1.56 -3.27 3.10
N THR A 51 1.69 -3.02 1.80
CA THR A 51 0.87 -2.07 1.05
C THR A 51 -0.62 -2.44 1.13
N ASP A 52 -0.94 -3.73 1.03
CA ASP A 52 -2.32 -4.22 1.12
C ASP A 52 -2.91 -4.04 2.52
N LYS A 53 -2.13 -4.25 3.58
CA LYS A 53 -2.56 -3.97 4.96
C LYS A 53 -2.89 -2.50 5.16
N VAL A 54 -2.03 -1.61 4.66
CA VAL A 54 -2.23 -0.15 4.76
C VAL A 54 -3.45 0.30 3.95
N LYS A 55 -3.64 -0.21 2.73
CA LYS A 55 -4.85 0.03 1.92
C LYS A 55 -6.11 -0.44 2.64
N SER A 56 -6.07 -1.59 3.30
CA SER A 56 -7.18 -2.08 4.11
C SER A 56 -7.49 -1.10 5.26
N THR A 57 -6.48 -0.64 6.00
CA THR A 57 -6.65 0.34 7.07
C THR A 57 -7.31 1.64 6.58
N LEU A 58 -6.87 2.16 5.42
CA LEU A 58 -7.47 3.35 4.82
C LEU A 58 -8.97 3.18 4.52
N ARG A 59 -9.35 2.04 3.94
CA ARG A 59 -10.77 1.74 3.67
C ARG A 59 -11.62 1.72 4.93
N HIS A 60 -11.10 1.17 6.03
CA HIS A 60 -11.80 1.18 7.32
C HIS A 60 -11.92 2.59 7.91
N MET A 61 -10.93 3.46 7.71
CA MET A 61 -10.96 4.86 8.13
C MET A 61 -12.01 5.69 7.37
N GLU A 62 -12.14 5.48 6.05
CA GLU A 62 -13.16 6.12 5.23
C GLU A 62 -14.58 5.72 5.67
N VAL A 63 -14.81 4.42 5.93
CA VAL A 63 -16.12 3.90 6.38
C VAL A 63 -16.55 4.49 7.73
N ASN A 64 -15.63 4.56 8.71
CA ASN A 64 -15.94 5.09 10.03
C ASN A 64 -16.19 6.62 10.01
N SER A 65 -15.61 7.33 9.06
CA SER A 65 -15.82 8.77 8.90
C SER A 65 -17.22 9.13 8.39
N HIS A 66 -17.94 8.18 7.78
CA HIS A 66 -19.28 8.40 7.23
C HIS A 66 -20.43 8.01 8.18
N GLN A 67 -20.17 7.33 9.30
CA GLN A 67 -21.21 6.95 10.26
C GLN A 67 -21.51 7.99 11.35
N GLY A 68 -20.76 9.10 11.44
CA GLY A 68 -20.88 10.09 12.52
C GLY A 68 -21.86 11.26 12.31
N LYS A 69 -22.71 11.27 11.26
CA LYS A 69 -23.52 12.46 10.89
C LYS A 69 -25.05 12.29 10.92
N HIS A 70 -25.59 11.23 11.54
CA HIS A 70 -27.04 10.95 11.50
C HIS A 70 -27.70 10.73 12.87
N GLN A 71 -27.33 11.49 13.90
CA GLN A 71 -28.07 11.54 15.18
C GLN A 71 -28.01 12.95 15.77
N ASN A 72 -28.89 13.85 15.33
CA ASN A 72 -29.47 14.94 16.11
C ASN A 72 -30.31 15.84 15.21
N GLU A 73 -31.56 15.45 14.95
CA GLU A 73 -32.62 16.37 14.52
C GLU A 73 -33.97 15.64 14.57
N ASP A 74 -34.47 15.36 15.78
CA ASP A 74 -35.92 15.30 16.00
C ASP A 74 -36.26 15.43 17.49
N ASN A 75 -36.27 16.66 18.00
CA ASN A 75 -37.04 17.01 19.20
C ASN A 75 -37.35 18.50 19.17
N SER A 76 -38.52 18.88 18.64
CA SER A 76 -39.07 20.22 18.86
C SER A 76 -40.60 20.22 18.76
N TYR A 77 -41.23 20.34 19.93
CA TYR A 77 -42.56 20.86 20.32
C TYR A 77 -43.81 20.56 19.47
#